data_AF-A0A9E1ZMU4-F1
#
_entry.id   AF-A0A9E1ZMU4-F1
#
_cell.length_a   1.000
_cell.length_b   1.000
_cell.length_c   1.000
_cell.angle_alpha   90.00
_cell.angle_beta   90.00
_cell.angle_gamma   90.00
#
_symmetry.space_group_name_H-M   'P 1'
#
loop_
_entity.id
_entity.type
_entity.pdbx_description
1 polymer ?
#
loop_
_entity_poly.entity_id
_entity_poly.type
_entity_poly.pdbx_seq_one_letter_code
_entity_poly.pdbx_strand_id
1 'polypeptide(L)'
;MANTNSLRGGTGFLPPTITSVEDTGLPALWLQDLALKILYSQGYLSGFKVAEELALPFAGVTDKILAELKKEKLVEIKSAQQSGLGSSSYLYAMTSKGNERAQEAMARSQYAGAAPVPIETYNNAVRNQSQGRVVVTSRSMRQLMSQLVLSENTFQRLGPALNSGASIFLYGPPGNGKTSIARSFGNLVMSQNMYIPYALYVDGQVIKMYDSVNHQLVKEEGVTKRGTGSLKTGIRRDPRWVKIRRPFIVVGGELTLEGLDLVFDDTNKFYEAPFQVKANGGILLIDDFGRQQVRPRDLLNRWIVPLENRVDFLTLHTGRKIEVPFDVLVVFSTNLPPKDLVDEAFLRRLRHKIEIGDPSFEGYREIFKRVAQSKKVQYNDKGLAYLLQEWYIKPNRKLRASHPRDICDQILDISQYLSVEPIMTRELIDLAAQAYFVDL
;
A
#
# COMPACT_ATOMS: atom_id res chain seq x y z
N MET A 1 36.36 25.60 -5.73
CA MET A 1 35.10 26.19 -5.23
C MET A 1 33.96 25.26 -5.62
N ALA A 2 33.36 24.62 -4.62
CA ALA A 2 32.32 23.60 -4.82
C ALA A 2 30.97 24.28 -5.09
N ASN A 3 30.33 23.95 -6.21
CA ASN A 3 28.95 24.32 -6.49
C ASN A 3 28.01 23.29 -5.88
N THR A 4 27.44 23.66 -4.74
CA THR A 4 26.29 23.03 -4.09
C THR A 4 25.04 23.25 -4.94
N ASN A 5 24.76 22.33 -5.87
CA ASN A 5 23.43 22.21 -6.47
C ASN A 5 22.46 21.68 -5.40
N SER A 6 21.80 22.61 -4.73
CA SER A 6 20.65 22.35 -3.87
C SER A 6 19.55 21.68 -4.69
N LEU A 7 19.20 20.46 -4.31
CA LEU A 7 18.01 19.76 -4.74
C LEU A 7 16.80 20.67 -4.45
N ARG A 8 16.21 21.27 -5.49
CA ARG A 8 14.89 21.93 -5.40
C ARG A 8 13.84 20.85 -5.10
N GLY A 9 13.68 20.50 -3.84
CA GLY A 9 12.54 19.72 -3.36
C GLY A 9 11.29 20.58 -3.47
N GLY A 10 10.39 20.25 -4.41
CA GLY A 10 9.07 20.86 -4.46
C GLY A 10 8.39 20.72 -3.10
N THR A 11 7.71 21.78 -2.65
CA THR A 11 6.88 21.74 -1.44
C THR A 11 5.86 20.62 -1.60
N GLY A 12 6.04 19.51 -0.87
CA GLY A 12 5.13 18.38 -0.93
C GLY A 12 3.70 18.81 -0.59
N PHE A 13 2.71 18.14 -1.18
CA PHE A 13 1.29 18.38 -0.89
C PHE A 13 1.04 18.39 0.63
N LEU A 14 0.35 19.43 1.09
CA LEU A 14 -0.14 19.53 2.46
C LEU A 14 -1.68 19.61 2.40
N PRO A 15 -2.40 18.80 3.19
CA PRO A 15 -3.85 18.90 3.27
C PRO A 15 -4.28 20.32 3.65
N PRO A 16 -5.30 20.89 2.99
CA PRO A 16 -5.77 22.25 3.26
C PRO A 16 -6.23 22.37 4.71
N THR A 17 -6.18 23.57 5.29
CA THR A 17 -6.73 23.79 6.64
C THR A 17 -8.24 23.86 6.62
N ILE A 18 -8.89 23.29 7.63
CA ILE A 18 -10.33 23.47 7.88
C ILE A 18 -10.49 24.47 9.02
N THR A 19 -11.34 25.47 8.81
CA THR A 19 -11.70 26.50 9.80
C THR A 19 -13.20 26.72 9.91
N SER A 20 -13.98 26.22 8.94
CA SER A 20 -15.43 26.31 8.86
C SER A 20 -16.07 24.97 8.49
N VAL A 21 -17.39 24.84 8.64
CA VAL A 21 -18.12 23.64 8.22
C VAL A 21 -18.09 23.52 6.69
N GLU A 22 -18.13 24.65 6.00
CA GLU A 22 -18.08 24.76 4.54
C GLU A 22 -16.76 24.24 3.97
N ASP A 23 -15.63 24.49 4.66
CA ASP A 23 -14.29 24.01 4.27
C ASP A 23 -14.21 22.47 4.23
N THR A 24 -15.11 21.77 4.93
CA THR A 24 -15.15 20.30 4.91
C THR A 24 -15.61 19.76 3.54
N GLY A 25 -16.38 20.55 2.79
CA GLY A 25 -17.07 20.15 1.56
C GLY A 25 -18.19 19.13 1.77
N LEU A 26 -18.68 18.97 3.01
CA LEU A 26 -19.75 18.04 3.38
C LEU A 26 -21.04 18.79 3.75
N PRO A 27 -22.22 18.22 3.47
CA PRO A 27 -23.48 18.80 3.95
C PRO A 27 -23.55 18.84 5.48
N ALA A 28 -24.00 19.96 6.06
CA ALA A 28 -24.08 20.14 7.51
C ALA A 28 -24.94 19.06 8.20
N LEU A 29 -26.10 18.72 7.61
CA LEU A 29 -26.97 17.65 8.11
C LEU A 29 -26.28 16.28 8.13
N TRP A 30 -25.41 16.01 7.14
CA TRP A 30 -24.66 14.75 7.09
C TRP A 30 -23.62 14.68 8.23
N LEU A 31 -22.95 15.79 8.52
CA LEU A 31 -22.01 15.91 9.64
C LEU A 31 -22.71 15.79 11.01
N GLN A 32 -23.91 16.36 11.14
CA GLN A 32 -24.77 16.19 12.32
C GLN A 32 -25.13 14.71 12.53
N ASP A 33 -25.62 14.03 11.48
CA ASP A 33 -25.92 12.60 11.51
C ASP A 33 -24.67 11.77 11.90
N LEU A 34 -23.48 12.11 11.38
CA LEU A 34 -22.23 11.45 11.75
C LEU A 34 -21.87 11.64 13.23
N ALA A 35 -21.98 12.88 13.75
CA ALA A 35 -21.73 13.17 15.16
C ALA A 35 -22.69 12.40 16.09
N LEU A 36 -23.96 12.30 15.70
CA LEU A 36 -24.95 11.51 16.42
C LEU A 36 -24.61 10.02 16.42
N LYS A 37 -24.17 9.46 15.28
CA LYS A 37 -23.73 8.05 15.21
C LYS A 37 -22.55 7.76 16.14
N ILE A 38 -21.59 8.68 16.23
CA ILE A 38 -20.44 8.55 17.14
C ILE A 38 -20.93 8.56 18.60
N LEU A 39 -21.73 9.55 18.99
CA LEU A 39 -22.32 9.63 20.34
C LEU A 39 -23.19 8.41 20.66
N TYR A 40 -23.90 7.87 19.68
CA TYR A 40 -24.71 6.66 19.84
C TYR A 40 -23.87 5.43 20.17
N SER A 41 -22.74 5.26 19.48
CA SER A 41 -21.85 4.12 19.71
C SER A 41 -21.02 4.22 21.00
N GLN A 42 -20.64 5.43 21.44
CA GLN A 42 -19.67 5.64 22.52
C GLN A 42 -20.29 6.23 23.82
N GLY A 43 -21.56 6.62 23.79
CA GLY A 43 -22.26 7.20 24.93
C GLY A 43 -21.89 8.67 25.18
N TYR A 44 -21.53 9.01 26.41
CA TYR A 44 -21.22 10.38 26.80
C TYR A 44 -19.80 10.78 26.40
N LEU A 45 -19.69 11.77 25.49
CA LEU A 45 -18.40 12.28 25.03
C LEU A 45 -18.28 13.78 25.28
N SER A 46 -17.06 14.24 25.51
CA SER A 46 -16.77 15.67 25.52
C SER A 46 -16.78 16.23 24.09
N GLY A 47 -17.02 17.53 23.92
CA GLY A 47 -16.94 18.16 22.62
C GLY A 47 -15.59 17.93 21.91
N PHE A 48 -14.49 17.92 22.66
CA PHE A 48 -13.17 17.54 22.13
C PHE A 48 -13.09 16.11 21.64
N LYS A 49 -13.66 15.15 22.38
CA LYS A 49 -13.66 13.74 21.97
C LYS A 49 -14.48 13.53 20.70
N VAL A 50 -15.63 14.18 20.58
CA VAL A 50 -16.42 14.16 19.34
C VAL A 50 -15.61 14.73 18.17
N ALA A 51 -14.88 15.83 18.37
CA ALA A 51 -14.03 16.43 17.34
C ALA A 51 -12.87 15.50 16.93
N GLU A 52 -12.25 14.80 17.89
CA GLU A 52 -11.21 13.80 17.63
C GLU A 52 -11.73 12.63 16.79
N GLU A 53 -12.89 12.06 17.14
CA GLU A 53 -13.50 10.95 16.41
C GLU A 53 -13.96 11.35 15.01
N LEU A 54 -14.49 12.58 14.85
CA LEU A 54 -14.81 13.16 13.55
C LEU A 54 -13.56 13.52 12.72
N ALA A 55 -12.38 13.56 13.34
CA ALA A 55 -11.15 14.12 12.74
C ALA A 55 -11.36 15.55 12.18
N LEU A 56 -12.11 16.38 12.91
CA LEU A 56 -12.39 17.78 12.55
C LEU A 56 -11.94 18.73 13.66
N PRO A 57 -11.56 19.98 13.34
CA PRO A 57 -11.29 20.99 14.35
C PRO A 57 -12.49 21.19 15.29
N PHE A 58 -12.22 21.42 16.58
CA PHE A 58 -13.29 21.76 17.51
C PHE A 58 -13.86 23.15 17.20
N ALA A 59 -12.99 24.17 17.19
CA ALA A 59 -13.37 25.56 17.00
C ALA A 59 -13.78 25.84 15.54
N GLY A 60 -14.95 26.45 15.35
CA GLY A 60 -15.47 26.88 14.04
C GLY A 60 -16.16 25.79 13.23
N VAL A 61 -16.10 24.53 13.67
CA VAL A 61 -16.64 23.35 12.96
C VAL A 61 -17.45 22.47 13.90
N THR A 62 -16.80 21.69 14.77
CA THR A 62 -17.49 20.73 15.64
C THR A 62 -18.36 21.43 16.69
N ASP A 63 -17.91 22.58 17.22
CA ASP A 63 -18.69 23.41 18.13
C ASP A 63 -20.02 23.90 17.51
N LYS A 64 -20.01 24.31 16.25
CA LYS A 64 -21.21 24.71 15.50
C LYS A 64 -22.16 23.53 15.27
N ILE A 65 -21.62 22.35 14.92
CA ILE A 65 -22.41 21.12 14.74
C ILE A 65 -23.11 20.76 16.07
N LEU A 66 -22.36 20.73 17.17
CA LEU A 66 -22.90 20.40 18.50
C LEU A 66 -23.91 21.46 19.00
N ALA A 67 -23.67 22.74 18.69
CA ALA A 67 -24.60 23.82 19.03
C ALA A 67 -25.94 23.66 18.31
N GLU A 68 -25.94 23.30 17.02
CA GLU A 68 -27.18 23.07 16.27
C GLU A 68 -27.90 21.80 16.74
N LEU A 69 -27.18 20.70 16.97
CA LEU A 69 -27.75 19.49 17.57
C LEU A 69 -28.42 19.76 18.92
N LYS A 70 -27.82 20.62 19.75
CA LYS A 70 -28.39 21.04 21.04
C LYS A 70 -29.64 21.91 20.84
N LYS A 71 -29.59 22.87 19.91
CA LYS A 71 -30.72 23.75 19.57
C LYS A 71 -31.93 22.94 19.07
N GLU A 72 -31.69 21.88 18.31
CA GLU A 72 -32.72 20.94 17.83
C GLU A 72 -33.17 19.91 18.89
N LYS A 73 -32.60 19.97 20.10
CA LYS A 73 -32.84 19.08 21.24
C LYS A 73 -32.49 17.61 20.96
N LEU A 74 -31.54 17.36 20.07
CA LEU A 74 -31.01 16.01 19.80
C LEU A 74 -29.94 15.60 20.82
N VAL A 75 -29.22 16.58 21.36
CA VAL A 75 -28.27 16.39 22.46
C VAL A 75 -28.50 17.39 23.58
N GLU A 76 -28.06 17.03 24.79
CA GLU A 76 -28.06 17.87 25.97
C GLU A 76 -26.69 17.86 26.65
N ILE A 77 -26.44 18.84 27.53
CA ILE A 77 -25.18 18.92 28.29
C ILE A 77 -25.45 18.40 29.69
N LYS A 78 -24.78 17.30 30.08
CA LYS A 78 -24.95 16.69 31.42
C LYS A 78 -24.10 17.35 32.50
N SER A 79 -22.91 17.82 32.14
CA SER A 79 -22.04 18.56 33.07
C SER A 79 -21.05 19.45 32.31
N ALA A 80 -20.76 20.61 32.89
CA ALA A 80 -19.54 21.35 32.63
C ALA A 80 -18.52 20.86 33.65
N GLN A 81 -17.48 20.14 33.23
CA GLN A 81 -16.41 19.77 34.16
C GLN A 81 -15.85 21.06 34.80
N GLN A 82 -15.91 21.15 36.14
CA GLN A 82 -15.56 22.33 36.96
C GLN A 82 -14.11 22.81 36.83
N SER A 83 -13.31 22.27 35.90
CA SER A 83 -11.87 22.57 35.76
C SER A 83 -11.45 22.95 34.33
N GLY A 84 -12.38 23.12 33.39
CA GLY A 84 -12.09 23.51 32.00
C GLY A 84 -12.93 24.71 31.56
N LEU A 85 -12.31 25.87 31.40
CA LEU A 85 -12.92 27.06 30.79
C LEU A 85 -13.18 26.81 29.30
N GLY A 86 -14.45 26.64 28.91
CA GLY A 86 -14.87 26.65 27.50
C GLY A 86 -15.93 25.59 27.14
N SER A 87 -16.64 25.80 26.03
CA SER A 87 -17.68 24.90 25.50
C SER A 87 -17.16 23.50 25.07
N SER A 88 -15.85 23.35 25.01
CA SER A 88 -15.15 22.15 24.56
C SER A 88 -15.05 21.04 25.63
N SER A 89 -15.16 21.40 26.91
CA SER A 89 -15.12 20.47 28.05
C SER A 89 -16.50 19.89 28.40
N TYR A 90 -17.57 20.40 27.77
CA TYR A 90 -18.94 19.96 28.02
C TYR A 90 -19.11 18.50 27.61
N LEU A 91 -19.71 17.71 28.51
CA LEU A 91 -20.13 16.35 28.25
C LEU A 91 -21.51 16.36 27.60
N TYR A 92 -21.56 15.90 26.35
CA TYR A 92 -22.77 15.79 25.56
C TYR A 92 -23.39 14.40 25.75
N ALA A 93 -24.71 14.41 25.94
CA ALA A 93 -25.55 13.23 26.03
C ALA A 93 -26.65 13.29 24.97
N MET A 94 -27.02 12.15 24.40
CA MET A 94 -28.17 12.09 23.51
C MET A 94 -29.48 12.17 24.29
N THR A 95 -30.46 12.85 23.71
CA THR A 95 -31.85 12.77 24.14
C THR A 95 -32.55 11.58 23.47
N SER A 96 -33.79 11.27 23.86
CA SER A 96 -34.59 10.25 23.15
C SER A 96 -34.77 10.57 21.67
N LYS A 97 -35.00 11.85 21.33
CA LYS A 97 -35.09 12.32 19.94
C LYS A 97 -33.76 12.15 19.20
N GLY A 98 -32.64 12.39 19.88
CA GLY A 98 -31.30 12.13 19.35
C GLY A 98 -31.04 10.65 19.05
N ASN A 99 -31.48 9.75 19.95
CA ASN A 99 -31.38 8.30 19.76
C ASN A 99 -32.17 7.83 18.53
N GLU A 100 -33.42 8.26 18.38
CA GLU A 100 -34.24 7.93 17.21
C GLU A 100 -33.57 8.41 15.92
N ARG A 101 -33.08 9.66 15.90
CA ARG A 101 -32.39 10.22 14.74
C ARG A 101 -31.09 9.48 14.40
N ALA A 102 -30.32 9.07 15.41
CA ALA A 102 -29.10 8.29 15.23
C ALA A 102 -29.41 6.91 14.62
N GLN A 103 -30.47 6.24 15.08
CA GLN A 103 -30.91 4.95 14.52
C GLN A 103 -31.34 5.09 13.05
N GLU A 104 -32.10 6.14 12.70
CA GLU A 104 -32.44 6.44 11.30
C GLU A 104 -31.18 6.65 10.44
N ALA A 105 -30.19 7.37 10.97
CA ALA A 105 -28.93 7.61 10.28
C ALA A 105 -28.10 6.31 10.11
N MET A 106 -28.04 5.45 11.13
CA MET A 106 -27.38 4.14 11.05
C MET A 106 -28.09 3.19 10.09
N ALA A 107 -29.42 3.27 9.99
CA ALA A 107 -30.19 2.51 9.00
C ALA A 107 -29.83 2.89 7.54
N ARG A 108 -29.36 4.12 7.30
CA ARG A 108 -28.81 4.54 5.99
C ARG A 108 -27.35 4.12 5.82
N SER A 109 -26.53 4.33 6.85
CA SER A 109 -25.12 3.94 6.87
C SER A 109 -24.57 3.84 8.28
N GLN A 110 -23.99 2.70 8.62
CA GLN A 110 -23.38 2.44 9.94
C GLN A 110 -22.00 3.10 10.09
N TYR A 111 -21.48 3.78 9.06
CA TYR A 111 -20.18 4.44 9.15
C TYR A 111 -20.15 5.48 10.29
N ALA A 112 -19.32 5.24 11.29
CA ALA A 112 -19.11 6.12 12.45
C ALA A 112 -17.59 6.23 12.72
N GLY A 113 -16.96 7.25 12.13
CA GLY A 113 -15.52 7.49 12.25
C GLY A 113 -15.17 8.87 11.70
N ALA A 114 -13.92 9.03 11.25
CA ALA A 114 -13.44 10.28 10.69
C ALA A 114 -14.35 10.80 9.56
N ALA A 115 -14.66 12.09 9.56
CA ALA A 115 -15.44 12.67 8.48
C ALA A 115 -14.75 12.40 7.13
N PRO A 116 -15.49 11.92 6.11
CA PRO A 116 -14.91 11.62 4.82
C PRO A 116 -14.51 12.89 4.07
N VAL A 117 -13.67 12.74 3.07
CA VAL A 117 -13.23 13.82 2.18
C VAL A 117 -13.95 13.71 0.84
N PRO A 118 -14.52 14.78 0.27
CA PRO A 118 -15.11 14.74 -1.06
C PRO A 118 -14.16 14.16 -2.11
N ILE A 119 -14.69 13.29 -2.98
CA ILE A 119 -13.87 12.59 -3.98
C ILE A 119 -13.08 13.53 -4.89
N GLU A 120 -13.63 14.69 -5.26
CA GLU A 120 -12.92 15.67 -6.07
C GLU A 120 -11.69 16.25 -5.36
N THR A 121 -11.79 16.48 -4.05
CA THR A 121 -10.65 16.92 -3.23
C THR A 121 -9.58 15.84 -3.17
N TYR A 122 -9.97 14.57 -3.05
CA TYR A 122 -9.05 13.43 -3.15
C TYR A 122 -8.38 13.33 -4.52
N ASN A 123 -9.15 13.43 -5.60
CA ASN A 123 -8.65 13.34 -6.97
C ASN A 123 -7.58 14.42 -7.25
N ASN A 124 -7.83 15.66 -6.82
CA ASN A 124 -6.88 16.76 -6.94
C ASN A 124 -5.63 16.54 -6.08
N ALA A 125 -5.78 16.03 -4.85
CA ALA A 125 -4.65 15.71 -3.97
C ALA A 125 -3.75 14.62 -4.54
N VAL A 126 -4.32 13.56 -5.14
CA VAL A 126 -3.54 12.50 -5.79
C VAL A 126 -2.72 13.09 -6.93
N ARG A 127 -3.35 13.84 -7.84
CA ARG A 127 -2.67 14.49 -8.99
C ARG A 127 -1.53 15.40 -8.56
N ASN A 128 -1.74 16.20 -7.50
CA ASN A 128 -0.70 17.08 -6.95
C ASN A 128 0.48 16.28 -6.36
N GLN A 129 0.19 15.17 -5.68
CA GLN A 129 1.21 14.30 -5.09
C GLN A 129 1.98 13.47 -6.11
N SER A 130 1.43 13.24 -7.31
CA SER A 130 2.11 12.54 -8.41
C SER A 130 3.31 13.33 -8.96
N GLN A 131 3.23 14.66 -8.96
CA GLN A 131 4.26 15.55 -9.52
C GLN A 131 5.55 15.57 -8.70
N GLY A 132 5.50 15.17 -7.43
CA GLY A 132 6.65 15.14 -6.50
C GLY A 132 7.42 13.81 -6.44
N ARG A 133 7.20 12.88 -7.40
CA ARG A 133 7.89 11.58 -7.40
C ARG A 133 9.38 11.74 -7.68
N VAL A 134 10.21 10.98 -6.96
CA VAL A 134 11.66 10.97 -7.16
C VAL A 134 11.97 10.24 -8.47
N VAL A 135 12.77 10.88 -9.32
CA VAL A 135 13.32 10.25 -10.52
C VAL A 135 14.39 9.25 -10.11
N VAL A 136 14.22 8.01 -10.53
CA VAL A 136 15.17 6.92 -10.30
C VAL A 136 16.31 7.04 -11.29
N THR A 137 17.53 7.22 -10.80
CA THR A 137 18.75 7.23 -11.61
C THR A 137 19.40 5.85 -11.61
N SER A 138 20.28 5.56 -12.58
CA SER A 138 21.06 4.31 -12.59
C SER A 138 21.85 4.13 -11.29
N ARG A 139 22.40 5.22 -10.71
CA ARG A 139 23.13 5.18 -9.44
C ARG A 139 22.21 4.78 -8.27
N SER A 140 21.07 5.44 -8.11
CA SER A 140 20.12 5.10 -7.04
C SER A 140 19.59 3.68 -7.22
N MET A 141 19.34 3.25 -8.45
CA MET A 141 18.86 1.90 -8.76
C MET A 141 19.91 0.83 -8.36
N ARG A 142 21.21 1.05 -8.65
CA ARG A 142 22.29 0.12 -8.22
C ARG A 142 22.40 0.03 -6.71
N GLN A 143 22.21 1.14 -6.01
CA GLN A 143 22.23 1.15 -4.55
C GLN A 143 21.06 0.35 -3.96
N LEU A 144 19.86 0.53 -4.51
CA LEU A 144 18.63 -0.14 -4.06
C LEU A 144 18.66 -1.65 -4.32
N MET A 145 19.19 -2.05 -5.48
CA MET A 145 19.31 -3.45 -5.88
C MET A 145 20.67 -4.03 -5.52
N SER A 146 21.46 -3.37 -4.67
CA SER A 146 22.81 -3.85 -4.28
C SER A 146 22.79 -5.25 -3.66
N GLN A 147 21.68 -5.63 -3.03
CA GLN A 147 21.46 -6.95 -2.44
C GLN A 147 21.05 -8.02 -3.45
N LEU A 148 20.64 -7.62 -4.67
CA LEU A 148 20.23 -8.52 -5.74
C LEU A 148 21.36 -8.65 -6.77
N VAL A 149 21.56 -9.87 -7.25
CA VAL A 149 22.48 -10.15 -8.36
C VAL A 149 21.64 -10.21 -9.62
N LEU A 150 21.70 -9.15 -10.43
CA LEU A 150 20.92 -9.01 -11.66
C LEU A 150 21.86 -8.84 -12.85
N SER A 151 21.42 -9.29 -14.02
CA SER A 151 22.14 -9.01 -15.26
C SER A 151 22.09 -7.52 -15.61
N GLU A 152 23.12 -6.99 -16.27
CA GLU A 152 23.15 -5.60 -16.74
C GLU A 152 21.98 -5.28 -17.69
N ASN A 153 21.57 -6.23 -18.53
CA ASN A 153 20.42 -6.06 -19.43
C ASN A 153 19.11 -5.87 -18.65
N THR A 154 18.87 -6.74 -17.65
CA THR A 154 17.72 -6.60 -16.75
C THR A 154 17.74 -5.23 -16.06
N PHE A 155 18.90 -4.84 -15.55
CA PHE A 155 19.09 -3.56 -14.86
C PHE A 155 18.75 -2.35 -15.75
N GLN A 156 19.24 -2.34 -16.99
CA GLN A 156 18.99 -1.27 -17.96
C GLN A 156 17.52 -1.14 -18.37
N ARG A 157 16.74 -2.21 -18.29
CA ARG A 157 15.28 -2.19 -18.58
C ARG A 157 14.46 -1.72 -17.39
N LEU A 158 14.86 -2.08 -16.18
CA LEU A 158 14.12 -1.81 -14.94
C LEU A 158 14.07 -0.32 -14.58
N GLY A 159 15.18 0.41 -14.72
CA GLY A 159 15.25 1.84 -14.38
C GLY A 159 14.27 2.71 -15.17
N PRO A 160 14.28 2.66 -16.52
CA PRO A 160 13.31 3.38 -17.35
C PRO A 160 11.86 2.98 -17.08
N ALA A 161 11.61 1.69 -16.80
CA ALA A 161 10.28 1.19 -16.50
C ALA A 161 9.69 1.85 -15.25
N LEU A 162 10.47 1.96 -14.17
CA LEU A 162 10.07 2.69 -12.95
C LEU A 162 9.78 4.17 -13.21
N ASN A 163 10.67 4.87 -13.93
CA ASN A 163 10.49 6.29 -14.20
C ASN A 163 9.29 6.61 -15.08
N SER A 164 8.93 5.69 -15.99
CA SER A 164 7.78 5.86 -16.87
C SER A 164 6.44 5.87 -16.10
N GLY A 165 6.39 5.26 -14.91
CA GLY A 165 5.17 4.99 -14.17
C GLY A 165 4.18 4.07 -14.91
N ALA A 166 4.55 3.49 -16.05
CA ALA A 166 3.73 2.56 -16.81
C ALA A 166 3.82 1.13 -16.26
N SER A 167 2.86 0.28 -16.60
CA SER A 167 2.83 -1.09 -16.11
C SER A 167 4.09 -1.87 -16.46
N ILE A 168 4.53 -2.69 -15.49
CA ILE A 168 5.70 -3.56 -15.60
C ILE A 168 5.23 -5.00 -15.57
N PHE A 169 5.70 -5.79 -16.52
CA PHE A 169 5.43 -7.21 -16.62
C PHE A 169 6.74 -7.99 -16.44
N LEU A 170 6.94 -8.53 -15.24
CA LEU A 170 8.07 -9.39 -14.88
C LEU A 170 7.69 -10.84 -15.18
N TYR A 171 8.40 -11.48 -16.11
CA TYR A 171 8.15 -12.87 -16.47
C TYR A 171 9.45 -13.66 -16.52
N GLY A 172 9.34 -14.98 -16.38
CA GLY A 172 10.47 -15.89 -16.46
C GLY A 172 10.32 -17.05 -15.49
N PRO A 173 11.27 -18.00 -15.47
CA PRO A 173 11.15 -19.19 -14.64
C PRO A 173 11.00 -18.90 -13.14
N PRO A 174 10.38 -19.83 -12.37
CA PRO A 174 10.29 -19.70 -10.92
C PRO A 174 11.68 -19.73 -10.26
N GLY A 175 11.80 -19.11 -9.09
CA GLY A 175 13.05 -19.09 -8.32
C GLY A 175 14.08 -18.03 -8.73
N ASN A 176 13.85 -17.22 -9.77
CA ASN A 176 14.81 -16.19 -10.21
C ASN A 176 14.61 -14.78 -9.59
N GLY A 177 13.79 -14.66 -8.55
CA GLY A 177 13.72 -13.43 -7.76
C GLY A 177 12.82 -12.31 -8.32
N LYS A 178 11.83 -12.61 -9.17
CA LYS A 178 10.83 -11.63 -9.66
C LYS A 178 10.16 -10.86 -8.52
N THR A 179 9.64 -11.58 -7.52
CA THR A 179 9.03 -10.97 -6.32
C THR A 179 10.05 -10.16 -5.52
N SER A 180 11.31 -10.58 -5.46
CA SER A 180 12.38 -9.83 -4.80
C SER A 180 12.68 -8.51 -5.51
N ILE A 181 12.71 -8.49 -6.84
CA ILE A 181 12.83 -7.29 -7.67
C ILE A 181 11.66 -6.33 -7.39
N ALA A 182 10.42 -6.83 -7.44
CA ALA A 182 9.24 -6.03 -7.19
C ALA A 182 9.21 -5.44 -5.76
N ARG A 183 9.64 -6.21 -4.76
CA ARG A 183 9.79 -5.72 -3.38
C ARG A 183 10.88 -4.67 -3.23
N SER A 184 12.01 -4.80 -3.92
CA SER A 184 13.05 -3.75 -3.96
C SER A 184 12.51 -2.44 -4.52
N PHE A 185 11.59 -2.50 -5.49
CA PHE A 185 10.88 -1.30 -5.98
C PHE A 185 9.92 -0.74 -4.94
N GLY A 186 9.17 -1.61 -4.27
CA GLY A 186 8.33 -1.25 -3.13
C GLY A 186 9.10 -0.43 -2.08
N ASN A 187 10.27 -0.92 -1.65
CA ASN A 187 11.11 -0.25 -0.66
C ASN A 187 11.52 1.17 -1.06
N LEU A 188 11.81 1.40 -2.35
CA LEU A 188 12.11 2.74 -2.86
C LEU A 188 10.89 3.65 -2.77
N VAL A 189 9.75 3.19 -3.25
CA VAL A 189 8.52 3.99 -3.26
C VAL A 189 8.06 4.28 -1.82
N MET A 190 8.13 3.29 -0.94
CA MET A 190 7.81 3.41 0.50
C MET A 190 8.76 4.32 1.27
N SER A 191 9.93 4.69 0.72
CA SER A 191 10.80 5.70 1.33
C SER A 191 10.20 7.11 1.25
N GLN A 192 9.22 7.31 0.38
CA GLN A 192 8.45 8.54 0.27
C GLN A 192 7.16 8.46 1.07
N ASN A 193 6.70 9.63 1.51
CA ASN A 193 5.45 9.76 2.25
C ASN A 193 4.39 10.45 1.37
N MET A 194 3.13 10.15 1.63
CA MET A 194 1.98 10.83 1.03
C MET A 194 0.84 10.95 2.03
N TYR A 195 -0.11 11.82 1.73
CA TYR A 195 -1.36 11.94 2.46
C TYR A 195 -2.48 11.23 1.72
N ILE A 196 -3.27 10.46 2.46
CA ILE A 196 -4.54 9.90 2.02
C ILE A 196 -5.62 10.20 3.06
N PRO A 197 -6.89 10.36 2.68
CA PRO A 197 -7.98 10.50 3.63
C PRO A 197 -8.33 9.15 4.28
N TYR A 198 -8.95 9.19 5.46
CA TYR A 198 -9.51 7.98 6.07
C TYR A 198 -10.63 7.35 5.22
N ALA A 199 -11.51 8.19 4.66
CA ALA A 199 -12.61 7.79 3.81
C ALA A 199 -12.96 8.89 2.80
N LEU A 200 -13.65 8.52 1.72
CA LEU A 200 -14.15 9.42 0.69
C LEU A 200 -15.66 9.58 0.77
N TYR A 201 -16.13 10.75 0.37
CA TYR A 201 -17.54 11.10 0.29
C TYR A 201 -17.98 11.22 -1.16
N VAL A 202 -19.07 10.52 -1.51
CA VAL A 202 -19.70 10.56 -2.82
C VAL A 202 -21.22 10.48 -2.65
N ASP A 203 -21.94 11.58 -2.86
CA ASP A 203 -23.41 11.64 -2.84
C ASP A 203 -24.08 10.97 -1.64
N GLY A 204 -23.57 11.25 -0.43
CA GLY A 204 -24.08 10.66 0.80
C GLY A 204 -23.51 9.28 1.14
N GLN A 205 -22.83 8.63 0.20
CA GLN A 205 -22.13 7.37 0.40
C GLN A 205 -20.70 7.60 0.91
N VAL A 206 -20.21 6.62 1.67
CA VAL A 206 -18.84 6.61 2.19
C VAL A 206 -18.06 5.49 1.52
N ILE A 207 -16.84 5.79 1.06
CA ILE A 207 -15.89 4.79 0.58
C ILE A 207 -14.70 4.80 1.54
N LYS A 208 -14.51 3.72 2.30
CA LYS A 208 -13.39 3.59 3.22
C LYS A 208 -12.09 3.38 2.44
N MET A 209 -11.10 4.23 2.74
CA MET A 209 -9.83 4.29 2.01
C MET A 209 -8.69 3.74 2.86
N TYR A 210 -8.49 4.32 4.03
CA TYR A 210 -7.42 3.91 4.93
C TYR A 210 -7.80 2.62 5.66
N ASP A 211 -6.82 1.72 5.73
CA ASP A 211 -6.83 0.55 6.57
C ASP A 211 -5.38 0.23 6.99
N SER A 212 -5.22 -0.44 8.12
CA SER A 212 -3.90 -0.76 8.69
C SER A 212 -3.21 -1.96 8.05
N VAL A 213 -3.90 -2.69 7.16
CA VAL A 213 -3.35 -3.86 6.45
C VAL A 213 -2.55 -3.39 5.24
N ASN A 214 -3.09 -2.45 4.49
CA ASN A 214 -2.54 -1.92 3.23
C ASN A 214 -1.72 -0.65 3.41
N HIS A 215 -1.92 0.10 4.50
CA HIS A 215 -1.27 1.39 4.72
C HIS A 215 -0.42 1.42 5.99
N GLN A 216 0.80 1.93 5.85
CA GLN A 216 1.72 2.14 6.97
C GLN A 216 1.78 3.62 7.34
N LEU A 217 1.28 3.97 8.54
CA LEU A 217 1.37 5.33 9.06
C LEU A 217 2.82 5.77 9.28
N VAL A 218 3.09 7.03 8.96
CA VAL A 218 4.35 7.69 9.29
C VAL A 218 4.21 8.30 10.68
N LYS A 219 5.06 7.86 11.62
CA LYS A 219 5.17 8.52 12.92
C LYS A 219 5.70 9.93 12.69
N GLU A 220 4.93 10.94 13.07
CA GLU A 220 5.41 12.31 13.05
C GLU A 220 6.20 12.58 14.32
N GLU A 221 7.53 12.68 14.18
CA GLU A 221 8.39 13.16 15.24
C GLU A 221 8.02 14.62 15.53
N GLY A 222 7.35 14.84 16.67
CA GLY A 222 6.91 16.17 17.11
C GLY A 222 5.52 16.21 17.75
N VAL A 223 4.69 15.19 17.55
CA VAL A 223 3.37 15.10 18.22
C VAL A 223 3.51 14.20 19.45
N THR A 224 4.00 14.75 20.55
CA THR A 224 3.90 14.07 21.84
C THR A 224 2.44 13.76 22.14
N LYS A 225 2.10 12.46 22.22
CA LYS A 225 0.88 11.97 22.87
C LYS A 225 0.96 12.31 24.36
N ARG A 226 0.62 13.54 24.76
CA ARG A 226 0.23 13.98 26.13
C ARG A 226 0.26 15.52 26.22
N GLY A 227 -0.88 16.12 26.55
CA GLY A 227 -0.96 17.48 27.11
C GLY A 227 -1.46 18.57 26.15
N THR A 228 -2.77 18.87 26.20
CA THR A 228 -3.37 20.07 25.62
C THR A 228 -3.31 21.21 26.64
N GLY A 229 -2.24 22.00 26.59
CA GLY A 229 -2.02 23.08 27.55
C GLY A 229 -0.91 24.04 27.14
N SER A 230 -0.89 24.45 25.87
CA SER A 230 -0.22 25.66 25.35
C SER A 230 -0.43 25.69 23.84
N LEU A 231 -0.67 26.87 23.28
CA LEU A 231 -0.73 27.12 21.84
C LEU A 231 0.48 26.47 21.14
N LYS A 232 0.31 25.29 20.53
CA LYS A 232 1.32 24.70 19.66
C LYS A 232 1.02 25.14 18.23
N THR A 233 1.92 25.94 17.69
CA THR A 233 2.13 26.27 16.27
C THR A 233 2.53 25.02 15.46
N GLY A 234 1.79 23.91 15.63
CA GLY A 234 1.84 22.81 14.68
C GLY A 234 1.20 23.25 13.37
N ILE A 235 1.74 22.79 12.25
CA ILE A 235 1.16 23.02 10.92
C ILE A 235 -0.32 22.62 10.98
N ARG A 236 -1.21 23.62 10.97
CA ARG A 236 -2.64 23.37 10.88
C ARG A 236 -2.85 22.68 9.52
N ARG A 237 -3.39 21.47 9.54
CA ARG A 237 -3.77 20.71 8.36
C ARG A 237 -5.08 19.99 8.64
N ASP A 238 -5.82 19.65 7.60
CA ASP A 238 -7.02 18.82 7.71
C ASP A 238 -6.71 17.47 8.40
N PRO A 239 -7.29 17.18 9.59
CA PRO A 239 -7.01 15.95 10.35
C PRO A 239 -7.59 14.69 9.72
N ARG A 240 -8.52 14.82 8.76
CA ARG A 240 -9.10 13.69 8.01
C ARG A 240 -8.07 12.96 7.14
N TRP A 241 -6.92 13.60 6.89
CA TRP A 241 -5.82 13.07 6.11
C TRP A 241 -4.73 12.47 7.00
N VAL A 242 -4.40 11.22 6.74
CA VAL A 242 -3.31 10.52 7.38
C VAL A 242 -2.07 10.54 6.50
N LYS A 243 -0.91 10.72 7.15
CA LYS A 243 0.38 10.61 6.49
C LYS A 243 0.83 9.16 6.51
N ILE A 244 1.01 8.58 5.34
CA ILE A 244 1.44 7.19 5.14
C ILE A 244 2.76 7.16 4.37
N ARG A 245 3.49 6.06 4.50
CA ARG A 245 4.46 5.69 3.46
C ARG A 245 3.68 5.36 2.20
N ARG A 246 4.18 5.74 1.03
CA ARG A 246 3.49 5.41 -0.24
C ARG A 246 3.19 3.90 -0.28
N PRO A 247 1.98 3.50 -0.70
CA PRO A 247 1.52 2.13 -0.54
C PRO A 247 2.29 1.15 -1.43
N PHE A 248 2.55 -0.03 -0.89
CA PHE A 248 3.03 -1.20 -1.64
C PHE A 248 2.10 -2.35 -1.32
N ILE A 249 1.10 -2.57 -2.18
CA ILE A 249 0.07 -3.59 -1.99
C ILE A 249 0.43 -4.77 -2.87
N VAL A 250 0.38 -5.97 -2.30
CA VAL A 250 0.62 -7.23 -3.01
C VAL A 250 -0.67 -8.04 -3.00
N VAL A 251 -1.07 -8.52 -4.18
CA VAL A 251 -2.21 -9.41 -4.37
C VAL A 251 -1.76 -10.65 -5.14
N GLY A 252 -2.20 -11.82 -4.71
CA GLY A 252 -1.87 -13.12 -5.29
C GLY A 252 -3.07 -13.80 -5.95
N GLY A 253 -3.27 -15.09 -5.64
CA GLY A 253 -4.34 -15.92 -6.19
C GLY A 253 -5.75 -15.55 -5.71
N GLU A 254 -5.85 -14.77 -4.64
CA GLU A 254 -7.07 -14.27 -4.02
C GLU A 254 -7.71 -13.08 -4.75
N LEU A 255 -7.03 -12.53 -5.76
CA LEU A 255 -7.56 -11.42 -6.54
C LEU A 255 -8.76 -11.88 -7.38
N THR A 256 -9.93 -11.30 -7.12
CA THR A 256 -11.15 -11.47 -7.91
C THR A 256 -11.42 -10.23 -8.76
N LEU A 257 -12.25 -10.36 -9.80
CA LEU A 257 -12.65 -9.20 -10.61
C LEU A 257 -13.46 -8.20 -9.80
N GLU A 258 -14.33 -8.68 -8.90
CA GLU A 258 -15.12 -7.86 -7.99
C GLU A 258 -14.24 -7.04 -7.05
N GLY A 259 -13.09 -7.57 -6.62
CA GLY A 259 -12.11 -6.83 -5.82
C GLY A 259 -11.44 -5.66 -6.53
N LEU A 260 -11.68 -5.50 -7.85
CA LEU A 260 -11.27 -4.33 -8.63
C LEU A 260 -12.34 -3.24 -8.70
N ASP A 261 -13.56 -3.51 -8.25
CA ASP A 261 -14.65 -2.54 -8.20
C ASP A 261 -14.97 -2.17 -6.73
N LEU A 262 -15.86 -1.20 -6.54
CA LEU A 262 -16.29 -0.81 -5.19
C LEU A 262 -17.12 -1.92 -4.57
N VAL A 263 -16.64 -2.48 -3.46
CA VAL A 263 -17.35 -3.52 -2.72
C VAL A 263 -18.28 -2.85 -1.71
N PHE A 264 -19.59 -2.97 -1.92
CA PHE A 264 -20.60 -2.48 -0.99
C PHE A 264 -20.87 -3.52 0.10
N ASP A 265 -20.82 -3.11 1.36
CA ASP A 265 -21.23 -3.95 2.49
C ASP A 265 -22.72 -3.72 2.78
N ASP A 266 -23.58 -4.70 2.52
CA ASP A 266 -25.03 -4.58 2.74
C ASP A 266 -25.43 -4.44 4.22
N THR A 267 -24.58 -4.91 5.14
CA THR A 267 -24.82 -4.82 6.59
C THR A 267 -24.46 -3.44 7.09
N ASN A 268 -23.25 -2.98 6.76
CA ASN A 268 -22.69 -1.72 7.24
C ASN A 268 -23.09 -0.51 6.39
N LYS A 269 -23.52 -0.75 5.14
CA LYS A 269 -24.00 0.23 4.16
C LYS A 269 -22.99 1.34 3.88
N PHE A 270 -21.76 0.92 3.58
CA PHE A 270 -20.71 1.76 3.00
C PHE A 270 -19.80 0.88 2.13
N TYR A 271 -18.94 1.52 1.33
CA TYR A 271 -18.04 0.83 0.41
C TYR A 271 -16.64 0.67 0.98
N GLU A 272 -15.95 -0.38 0.54
CA GLU A 272 -14.50 -0.48 0.64
C GLU A 272 -13.86 -0.06 -0.69
N ALA A 273 -12.79 0.74 -0.64
CA ALA A 273 -12.03 1.08 -1.85
C ALA A 273 -11.30 -0.16 -2.41
N PRO A 274 -11.26 -0.34 -3.74
CA PRO A 274 -10.53 -1.44 -4.35
C PRO A 274 -9.01 -1.23 -4.28
N PHE A 275 -8.25 -2.30 -4.49
CA PHE A 275 -6.79 -2.33 -4.25
C PHE A 275 -6.02 -1.27 -5.04
N GLN A 276 -6.38 -1.01 -6.30
CA GLN A 276 -5.72 0.00 -7.12
C GLN A 276 -5.92 1.43 -6.58
N VAL A 277 -7.08 1.70 -5.98
CA VAL A 277 -7.39 3.02 -5.40
C VAL A 277 -6.65 3.20 -4.08
N LYS A 278 -6.55 2.14 -3.27
CA LYS A 278 -5.71 2.11 -2.07
C LYS A 278 -4.22 2.22 -2.39
N ALA A 279 -3.79 1.63 -3.50
CA ALA A 279 -2.42 1.69 -3.99
C ALA A 279 -2.06 2.98 -4.74
N ASN A 280 -2.99 3.94 -4.87
CA ASN A 280 -2.71 5.21 -5.56
C ASN A 280 -1.52 5.94 -4.92
N GLY A 281 -0.68 6.51 -5.78
CA GLY A 281 0.59 7.09 -5.37
C GLY A 281 1.69 6.06 -5.14
N GLY A 282 1.42 4.75 -5.23
CA GLY A 282 2.34 3.69 -4.87
C GLY A 282 2.45 2.59 -5.94
N ILE A 283 2.61 1.36 -5.48
CA ILE A 283 2.74 0.16 -6.31
C ILE A 283 1.66 -0.85 -5.94
N LEU A 284 1.06 -1.46 -6.97
CA LEU A 284 0.24 -2.65 -6.85
C LEU A 284 0.94 -3.81 -7.56
N LEU A 285 1.43 -4.79 -6.79
CA LEU A 285 2.05 -6.01 -7.28
C LEU A 285 1.01 -7.13 -7.38
N ILE A 286 0.80 -7.64 -8.58
CA ILE A 286 0.04 -8.87 -8.83
C ILE A 286 1.04 -10.01 -9.01
N ASP A 287 1.21 -10.82 -7.97
CA ASP A 287 2.10 -11.98 -8.00
C ASP A 287 1.40 -13.23 -8.55
N ASP A 288 2.19 -14.15 -9.10
CA ASP A 288 1.69 -15.35 -9.78
C ASP A 288 0.54 -15.09 -10.79
N PHE A 289 0.67 -14.01 -11.56
CA PHE A 289 -0.30 -13.65 -12.60
C PHE A 289 -0.48 -14.78 -13.62
N GLY A 290 -1.73 -15.18 -13.86
CA GLY A 290 -2.07 -16.40 -14.60
C GLY A 290 -2.56 -17.56 -13.76
N ARG A 291 -2.48 -17.46 -12.43
CA ARG A 291 -2.90 -18.50 -11.48
C ARG A 291 -4.03 -18.04 -10.56
N GLN A 292 -4.64 -16.89 -10.84
CA GLN A 292 -5.80 -16.38 -10.14
C GLN A 292 -7.07 -17.15 -10.52
N GLN A 293 -8.11 -17.06 -9.67
CA GLN A 293 -9.44 -17.56 -10.03
C GLN A 293 -10.02 -16.83 -11.25
N VAL A 294 -9.74 -15.53 -11.38
CA VAL A 294 -10.11 -14.73 -12.55
C VAL A 294 -9.12 -14.92 -13.69
N ARG A 295 -9.62 -14.95 -14.94
CA ARG A 295 -8.76 -15.08 -16.11
C ARG A 295 -7.93 -13.81 -16.28
N PRO A 296 -6.63 -13.91 -16.59
CA PRO A 296 -5.75 -12.76 -16.87
C PRO A 296 -6.33 -11.75 -17.87
N ARG A 297 -7.01 -12.25 -18.89
CA ARG A 297 -7.67 -11.44 -19.91
C ARG A 297 -8.75 -10.52 -19.33
N ASP A 298 -9.52 -10.99 -18.35
CA ASP A 298 -10.63 -10.23 -17.77
C ASP A 298 -10.11 -9.11 -16.87
N LEU A 299 -9.07 -9.38 -16.07
CA LEU A 299 -8.35 -8.35 -15.31
C LEU A 299 -7.78 -7.27 -16.24
N LEU A 300 -7.11 -7.67 -17.32
CA LEU A 300 -6.50 -6.73 -18.25
C LEU A 300 -7.56 -5.95 -19.04
N ASN A 301 -8.68 -6.58 -19.43
CA ASN A 301 -9.84 -5.92 -20.02
C ASN A 301 -10.36 -4.78 -19.13
N ARG A 302 -10.54 -5.06 -17.83
CA ARG A 302 -11.02 -4.08 -16.85
C ARG A 302 -10.08 -2.88 -16.71
N TRP A 303 -8.79 -3.07 -16.97
CA TRP A 303 -7.76 -2.04 -16.83
C TRP A 303 -7.19 -1.49 -18.13
N ILE A 304 -7.79 -1.79 -19.31
CA ILE A 304 -7.38 -1.16 -20.57
C ILE A 304 -7.42 0.36 -20.42
N VAL A 305 -8.59 0.90 -20.07
CA VAL A 305 -8.82 2.35 -19.95
C VAL A 305 -7.98 2.95 -18.81
N PRO A 306 -7.97 2.38 -17.58
CA PRO A 306 -7.10 2.86 -16.51
C PRO A 306 -5.60 2.93 -16.84
N LEU A 307 -5.06 1.91 -17.53
CA LEU A 307 -3.64 1.86 -17.90
C LEU A 307 -3.30 2.86 -19.01
N GLU A 308 -4.22 3.11 -19.94
CA GLU A 308 -4.03 4.03 -21.07
C GLU A 308 -4.26 5.50 -20.66
N ASN A 309 -5.41 5.78 -20.03
CA ASN A 309 -5.87 7.14 -19.76
C ASN A 309 -5.53 7.64 -18.35
N ARG A 310 -4.98 6.78 -17.47
CA ARG A 310 -4.66 7.11 -16.07
C ARG A 310 -5.88 7.54 -15.25
N VAL A 311 -7.07 7.05 -15.62
CA VAL A 311 -8.33 7.28 -14.91
C VAL A 311 -9.09 5.96 -14.82
N ASP A 312 -9.54 5.63 -13.62
CA ASP A 312 -10.42 4.50 -13.35
C ASP A 312 -11.86 4.98 -13.14
N PHE A 313 -12.80 4.21 -13.65
CA PHE A 313 -14.22 4.48 -13.53
C PHE A 313 -14.82 3.41 -12.62
N LEU A 314 -15.32 3.83 -11.47
CA LEU A 314 -15.97 2.95 -10.51
C LEU A 314 -17.47 3.21 -10.50
N THR A 315 -18.27 2.19 -10.24
CA THR A 315 -19.73 2.30 -10.22
C THR A 315 -20.23 2.00 -8.82
N LEU A 316 -21.07 2.90 -8.29
CA LEU A 316 -21.80 2.68 -7.04
C LEU A 316 -22.98 1.72 -7.28
N HIS A 317 -23.50 1.08 -6.24
CA HIS A 317 -24.73 0.28 -6.29
C HIS A 317 -25.94 1.08 -6.81
N THR A 318 -25.88 2.41 -6.73
CA THR A 318 -26.89 3.33 -7.28
C THR A 318 -26.81 3.46 -8.81
N GLY A 319 -25.83 2.84 -9.46
CA GLY A 319 -25.54 2.97 -10.88
C GLY A 319 -24.72 4.21 -11.25
N ARG A 320 -24.47 5.12 -10.30
CA ARG A 320 -23.64 6.30 -10.55
C ARG A 320 -22.18 5.90 -10.77
N LYS A 321 -21.60 6.45 -11.84
CA LYS A 321 -20.17 6.32 -12.15
C LYS A 321 -19.39 7.48 -11.53
N ILE A 322 -18.21 7.16 -11.02
CA ILE A 322 -17.25 8.13 -10.50
C ILE A 322 -15.89 7.93 -11.15
N GLU A 323 -15.17 9.03 -11.30
CA GLU A 323 -13.81 9.04 -11.81
C GLU A 323 -12.81 9.08 -10.65
N VAL A 324 -11.79 8.25 -10.74
CA VAL A 324 -10.68 8.20 -9.78
C VAL A 324 -9.36 8.20 -10.55
N PRO A 325 -8.35 9.02 -10.18
CA PRO A 325 -7.03 8.93 -10.77
C PRO A 325 -6.47 7.51 -10.62
N PHE A 326 -5.88 6.98 -11.69
CA PHE A 326 -5.16 5.72 -11.68
C PHE A 326 -3.66 6.00 -11.62
N ASP A 327 -3.22 6.55 -10.47
CA ASP A 327 -1.82 6.92 -10.21
C ASP A 327 -1.07 5.81 -9.48
N VAL A 328 -1.25 4.57 -9.92
CA VAL A 328 -0.60 3.38 -9.37
C VAL A 328 0.35 2.78 -10.39
N LEU A 329 1.55 2.37 -9.94
CA LEU A 329 2.44 1.54 -10.73
C LEU A 329 2.02 0.08 -10.58
N VAL A 330 1.38 -0.47 -11.61
CA VAL A 330 1.00 -1.89 -11.63
C VAL A 330 2.18 -2.74 -12.06
N VAL A 331 2.55 -3.72 -11.24
CA VAL A 331 3.60 -4.70 -11.53
C VAL A 331 2.96 -6.08 -11.58
N PHE A 332 3.02 -6.74 -12.73
CA PHE A 332 2.63 -8.14 -12.88
C PHE A 332 3.87 -9.01 -12.76
N SER A 333 3.80 -10.08 -11.97
CA SER A 333 4.84 -11.10 -11.84
C SER A 333 4.25 -12.45 -12.23
N THR A 334 4.90 -13.17 -13.16
CA THR A 334 4.42 -14.49 -13.59
C THR A 334 5.55 -15.46 -13.91
N ASN A 335 5.26 -16.74 -13.70
CA ASN A 335 6.11 -17.85 -14.12
C ASN A 335 5.78 -18.32 -15.56
N LEU A 336 4.69 -17.82 -16.15
CA LEU A 336 4.22 -18.21 -17.48
C LEU A 336 4.75 -17.25 -18.56
N PRO A 337 5.05 -17.75 -19.76
CA PRO A 337 5.32 -16.90 -20.92
C PRO A 337 4.15 -15.93 -21.17
N PRO A 338 4.41 -14.65 -21.54
CA PRO A 338 3.34 -13.68 -21.79
C PRO A 338 2.34 -14.11 -22.88
N LYS A 339 2.79 -14.91 -23.86
CA LYS A 339 1.97 -15.43 -24.96
C LYS A 339 0.88 -16.40 -24.49
N ASP A 340 1.10 -17.06 -23.36
CA ASP A 340 0.17 -18.05 -22.80
C ASP A 340 -0.90 -17.39 -21.92
N LEU A 341 -0.72 -16.10 -21.61
CA LEU A 341 -1.61 -15.35 -20.74
C LEU A 341 -2.59 -14.48 -21.53
N VAL A 342 -2.14 -13.86 -22.61
CA VAL A 342 -2.92 -12.91 -23.41
C VAL A 342 -2.47 -12.85 -24.87
N ASP A 343 -3.36 -12.33 -25.73
CA ASP A 343 -3.09 -12.10 -27.15
C ASP A 343 -2.10 -10.95 -27.41
N GLU A 344 -1.68 -10.83 -28.67
CA GLU A 344 -0.74 -9.81 -29.10
C GLU A 344 -1.26 -8.37 -28.91
N ALA A 345 -2.57 -8.15 -29.08
CA ALA A 345 -3.18 -6.83 -28.92
C ALA A 345 -3.06 -6.34 -27.48
N PHE A 346 -3.22 -7.23 -26.50
CA PHE A 346 -2.98 -6.94 -25.09
C PHE A 346 -1.52 -6.72 -24.76
N LEU A 347 -0.63 -7.58 -25.29
CA LEU A 347 0.79 -7.41 -25.09
C LEU A 347 1.27 -6.02 -25.55
N ARG A 348 0.68 -5.44 -26.60
CA ARG A 348 1.01 -4.07 -27.04
C ARG A 348 0.73 -2.99 -25.98
N ARG A 349 -0.25 -3.21 -25.10
CA ARG A 349 -0.63 -2.26 -24.03
C ARG A 349 0.26 -2.36 -22.79
N LEU A 350 0.87 -3.52 -22.56
CA LEU A 350 1.86 -3.71 -21.50
C LEU A 350 3.21 -3.11 -21.94
N ARG A 351 3.50 -1.88 -21.50
CA ARG A 351 4.65 -1.11 -22.01
C ARG A 351 5.99 -1.78 -21.71
N HIS A 352 6.22 -2.19 -20.46
CA HIS A 352 7.50 -2.77 -20.05
C HIS A 352 7.38 -4.26 -19.79
N LYS A 353 8.01 -5.09 -20.65
CA LYS A 353 8.11 -6.54 -20.47
C LYS A 353 9.56 -6.89 -20.18
N ILE A 354 9.83 -7.41 -18.99
CA ILE A 354 11.18 -7.65 -18.50
C ILE A 354 11.29 -9.13 -18.14
N GLU A 355 12.13 -9.82 -18.90
CA GLU A 355 12.45 -11.22 -18.63
C GLU A 355 13.47 -11.32 -17.51
N ILE A 356 13.13 -12.13 -16.51
CA ILE A 356 14.00 -12.51 -15.41
C ILE A 356 14.43 -13.97 -15.63
N GLY A 357 15.48 -14.11 -16.43
CA GLY A 357 16.05 -15.39 -16.81
C GLY A 357 16.94 -16.01 -15.72
N ASP A 358 17.53 -17.14 -16.08
CA ASP A 358 18.48 -17.86 -15.23
C ASP A 358 19.79 -17.09 -15.07
N PRO A 359 20.44 -17.13 -13.89
CA PRO A 359 21.72 -16.48 -13.70
C PRO A 359 22.82 -17.14 -14.54
N SER A 360 23.81 -16.34 -14.95
CA SER A 360 25.08 -16.88 -15.48
C SER A 360 25.84 -17.62 -14.37
N PHE A 361 26.85 -18.43 -14.73
CA PHE A 361 27.71 -19.07 -13.72
C PHE A 361 28.38 -18.07 -12.77
N GLU A 362 28.83 -16.92 -13.28
CA GLU A 362 29.39 -15.85 -12.46
C GLU A 362 28.34 -15.24 -11.52
N GLY A 363 27.14 -14.96 -12.04
CA GLY A 363 26.03 -14.47 -11.23
C GLY A 363 25.61 -15.48 -10.16
N TYR A 364 25.53 -16.77 -10.52
CA TYR A 364 25.20 -17.85 -9.61
C TYR A 364 26.24 -17.99 -8.49
N ARG A 365 27.53 -17.89 -8.82
CA ARG A 365 28.63 -17.87 -7.83
C ARG A 365 28.48 -16.70 -6.86
N GLU A 366 28.20 -15.50 -7.36
CA GLU A 366 28.01 -14.32 -6.52
C GLU A 366 26.79 -14.46 -5.60
N ILE A 367 25.67 -14.98 -6.11
CA ILE A 367 24.49 -15.30 -5.29
C ILE A 367 24.87 -16.28 -4.19
N PHE A 368 25.57 -17.36 -4.53
CA PHE A 368 25.97 -18.40 -3.58
C PHE A 368 26.85 -17.85 -2.47
N LYS A 369 27.85 -17.03 -2.80
CA LYS A 369 28.72 -16.37 -1.81
C LYS A 369 27.91 -15.55 -0.80
N ARG A 370 27.01 -14.69 -1.29
CA ARG A 370 26.17 -13.83 -0.45
C ARG A 370 25.23 -14.64 0.45
N VAL A 371 24.59 -15.66 -0.12
CA VAL A 371 23.68 -16.53 0.62
C VAL A 371 24.43 -17.30 1.70
N ALA A 372 25.54 -17.95 1.37
CA ALA A 372 26.36 -18.68 2.32
C ALA A 372 26.83 -17.78 3.47
N GLN A 373 27.30 -16.57 3.15
CA GLN A 373 27.69 -15.57 4.16
C GLN A 373 26.50 -15.18 5.06
N SER A 374 25.33 -14.90 4.49
CA SER A 374 24.14 -14.52 5.27
C SER A 374 23.66 -15.63 6.21
N LYS A 375 23.84 -16.88 5.79
CA LYS A 375 23.45 -18.09 6.52
C LYS A 375 24.55 -18.68 7.39
N LYS A 376 25.73 -18.05 7.41
CA LYS A 376 26.93 -18.51 8.13
C LYS A 376 27.38 -19.91 7.71
N VAL A 377 27.14 -20.30 6.45
CA VAL A 377 27.73 -21.49 5.84
C VAL A 377 29.11 -21.12 5.31
N GLN A 378 30.15 -21.88 5.65
CA GLN A 378 31.50 -21.59 5.20
C GLN A 378 31.64 -21.87 3.69
N TYR A 379 31.70 -20.79 2.92
CA TYR A 379 31.83 -20.84 1.47
C TYR A 379 33.21 -21.36 1.03
N ASN A 380 33.23 -22.21 0.01
CA ASN A 380 34.44 -22.70 -0.62
C ASN A 380 34.27 -22.76 -2.15
N ASP A 381 35.15 -22.08 -2.91
CA ASP A 381 35.12 -22.09 -4.37
C ASP A 381 35.29 -23.49 -4.96
N LYS A 382 36.10 -24.35 -4.33
CA LYS A 382 36.26 -25.76 -4.77
C LYS A 382 34.99 -26.57 -4.54
N GLY A 383 34.28 -26.31 -3.44
CA GLY A 383 32.99 -26.92 -3.13
C GLY A 383 31.91 -26.50 -4.13
N LEU A 384 31.82 -25.20 -4.44
CA LEU A 384 30.90 -24.71 -5.45
C LEU A 384 31.20 -25.29 -6.85
N ALA A 385 32.48 -25.36 -7.25
CA ALA A 385 32.86 -25.96 -8.52
C ALA A 385 32.44 -27.43 -8.61
N TYR A 386 32.60 -28.19 -7.53
CA TYR A 386 32.11 -29.57 -7.43
C TYR A 386 30.59 -29.65 -7.58
N LEU A 387 29.84 -28.83 -6.83
CA LEU A 387 28.38 -28.76 -6.94
C LEU A 387 27.94 -28.45 -8.38
N LEU A 388 28.55 -27.46 -9.03
CA LEU A 388 28.22 -27.08 -10.40
C LEU A 388 28.53 -28.23 -11.38
N GLN A 389 29.66 -28.91 -11.24
CA GLN A 389 30.04 -29.99 -12.14
C GLN A 389 29.12 -31.21 -11.99
N GLU A 390 28.95 -31.71 -10.77
CA GLU A 390 28.24 -32.96 -10.49
C GLU A 390 26.72 -32.82 -10.57
N TRP A 391 26.17 -31.71 -10.05
CA TRP A 391 24.72 -31.58 -9.86
C TRP A 391 24.04 -30.70 -10.91
N TYR A 392 24.80 -29.89 -11.66
CA TYR A 392 24.25 -29.03 -12.72
C TYR A 392 24.72 -29.43 -14.12
N ILE A 393 26.03 -29.51 -14.36
CA ILE A 393 26.57 -29.73 -15.71
C ILE A 393 26.32 -31.16 -16.16
N LYS A 394 26.73 -32.18 -15.38
CA LYS A 394 26.52 -33.60 -15.73
C LYS A 394 25.03 -33.94 -15.94
N PRO A 395 24.10 -33.50 -15.07
CA PRO A 395 22.68 -33.84 -15.20
C PRO A 395 21.91 -32.81 -16.04
N ASN A 396 22.61 -31.83 -16.65
CA ASN A 396 22.05 -30.76 -17.49
C ASN A 396 20.92 -29.95 -16.80
N ARG A 397 21.10 -29.60 -15.52
CA ARG A 397 20.14 -28.80 -14.76
C ARG A 397 20.36 -27.31 -14.97
N LYS A 398 19.25 -26.56 -15.10
CA LYS A 398 19.29 -25.09 -15.20
C LYS A 398 19.62 -24.46 -13.84
N LEU A 399 20.43 -23.40 -13.86
CA LEU A 399 20.71 -22.60 -12.68
C LEU A 399 19.47 -21.78 -12.32
N ARG A 400 19.06 -21.77 -11.05
CA ARG A 400 18.03 -20.84 -10.55
C ARG A 400 18.62 -20.00 -9.42
N ALA A 401 18.22 -18.73 -9.34
CA ALA A 401 18.72 -17.86 -8.27
C ALA A 401 18.29 -18.29 -6.86
N SER A 402 17.26 -19.14 -6.74
CA SER A 402 16.80 -19.71 -5.46
C SER A 402 17.65 -20.87 -4.97
N HIS A 403 18.22 -21.68 -5.88
CA HIS A 403 18.92 -22.90 -5.49
C HIS A 403 20.03 -22.69 -4.44
N PRO A 404 20.85 -21.62 -4.47
CA PRO A 404 21.85 -21.39 -3.43
C PRO A 404 21.24 -21.28 -2.03
N ARG A 405 20.06 -20.64 -1.92
CA ARG A 405 19.33 -20.55 -0.64
C ARG A 405 18.94 -21.93 -0.19
N ASP A 406 18.24 -22.66 -1.03
CA ASP A 406 17.64 -23.94 -0.67
C ASP A 406 18.72 -24.99 -0.36
N ILE A 407 19.81 -25.03 -1.13
CA ILE A 407 20.97 -25.89 -0.88
C ILE A 407 21.66 -25.52 0.45
N CYS A 408 21.84 -24.22 0.74
CA CYS A 408 22.39 -23.81 2.03
C CYS A 408 21.45 -24.14 3.20
N ASP A 409 20.13 -24.10 3.02
CA ASP A 409 19.19 -24.58 4.06
C ASP A 409 19.40 -26.08 4.31
N GLN A 410 19.47 -26.88 3.26
CA GLN A 410 19.75 -28.31 3.40
C GLN A 410 21.09 -28.59 4.09
N ILE A 411 22.16 -27.87 3.73
CA ILE A 411 23.46 -28.01 4.41
C ILE A 411 23.32 -27.70 5.91
N LEU A 412 22.60 -26.64 6.28
CA LEU A 412 22.39 -26.28 7.68
C LEU A 412 21.61 -27.36 8.43
N ASP A 413 20.50 -27.84 7.87
CA ASP A 413 19.65 -28.87 8.48
C ASP A 413 20.44 -30.17 8.70
N ILE A 414 21.21 -30.61 7.70
CA ILE A 414 22.06 -31.81 7.77
C ILE A 414 23.20 -31.61 8.78
N SER A 415 23.89 -30.47 8.74
CA SER A 415 24.98 -30.17 9.67
C SER A 415 24.52 -30.14 11.12
N GLN A 416 23.34 -29.56 11.37
CA GLN A 416 22.73 -29.53 12.70
C GLN A 416 22.39 -30.94 13.18
N TYR A 417 21.80 -31.77 12.32
CA TYR A 417 21.49 -33.16 12.65
C TYR A 417 22.74 -33.99 12.96
N LEU A 418 23.79 -33.84 12.15
CA LEU A 418 25.05 -34.57 12.31
C LEU A 418 25.99 -33.95 13.36
N SER A 419 25.62 -32.82 13.96
CA SER A 419 26.45 -32.06 14.91
C SER A 419 27.83 -31.69 14.36
N VAL A 420 27.88 -31.26 13.09
CA VAL A 420 29.10 -30.80 12.41
C VAL A 420 28.97 -29.33 12.00
N GLU A 421 30.10 -28.68 11.68
CA GLU A 421 30.07 -27.32 11.17
C GLU A 421 29.47 -27.24 9.75
N PRO A 422 28.69 -26.19 9.44
CA PRO A 422 28.09 -26.02 8.12
C PRO A 422 29.10 -25.51 7.10
N ILE A 423 29.79 -26.44 6.45
CA ILE A 423 30.87 -26.17 5.49
C ILE A 423 30.49 -26.76 4.12
N MET A 424 30.88 -26.09 3.03
CA MET A 424 30.73 -26.61 1.66
C MET A 424 31.73 -27.74 1.33
N THR A 425 31.66 -28.85 2.07
CA THR A 425 32.40 -30.10 1.76
C THR A 425 31.65 -30.92 0.70
N ARG A 426 32.34 -31.83 0.01
CA ARG A 426 31.70 -32.70 -1.01
C ARG A 426 30.56 -33.53 -0.40
N GLU A 427 30.80 -34.12 0.77
CA GLU A 427 29.84 -34.96 1.48
C GLU A 427 28.56 -34.20 1.82
N LEU A 428 28.66 -33.02 2.44
CA LEU A 428 27.49 -32.22 2.80
C LEU A 428 26.78 -31.67 1.56
N ILE A 429 27.52 -31.32 0.49
CA ILE A 429 26.94 -30.91 -0.79
C ILE A 429 26.12 -32.05 -1.41
N ASP A 430 26.64 -33.27 -1.44
CA ASP A 430 25.95 -34.40 -2.04
C ASP A 430 24.69 -34.75 -1.25
N LEU A 431 24.75 -34.78 0.08
CA LEU A 431 23.57 -34.99 0.92
C LEU A 431 22.52 -33.89 0.72
N ALA A 432 22.93 -32.62 0.69
CA ALA A 432 22.03 -31.49 0.48
C ALA A 432 21.39 -31.50 -0.92
N ALA A 433 22.18 -31.80 -1.95
CA ALA A 433 21.73 -31.83 -3.32
C ALA A 433 20.82 -33.04 -3.60
N GLN A 434 21.11 -34.21 -3.02
CA GLN A 434 20.23 -35.39 -3.07
C GLN A 434 18.88 -35.13 -2.39
N ALA A 435 18.88 -34.46 -1.24
CA ALA A 435 17.66 -34.13 -0.52
C ALA A 435 16.79 -33.11 -1.28
N TYR A 436 17.43 -32.14 -1.95
CA TYR A 436 16.72 -31.06 -2.65
C TYR A 436 16.29 -31.42 -4.08
N PHE A 437 17.20 -31.98 -4.88
CA PHE A 437 16.93 -32.33 -6.27
C PHE A 437 16.28 -33.72 -6.34
N VAL A 438 14.95 -33.72 -6.33
CA VAL A 438 14.16 -34.91 -6.63
C VAL A 438 14.08 -35.07 -8.15
N ASP A 439 14.40 -36.26 -8.66
CA ASP A 439 14.10 -36.60 -10.05
C ASP A 439 12.59 -36.86 -10.15
N LEU A 440 11.87 -35.96 -10.83
CA LEU A 440 10.43 -36.01 -11.07
C LEU A 440 10.08 -36.83 -12.31
#